data_AF-A0A9E3D8V9-F1
#
_entry.id   AF-A0A9E3D8V9-F1
#
_cell.length_a   1.000
_cell.length_b   1.000
_cell.length_c   1.000
_cell.angle_alpha   90.00
_cell.angle_beta   90.00
_cell.angle_gamma   90.00
#
_symmetry.space_group_name_H-M   'P 1'
#
loop_
_entity.id
_entity.type
_entity.pdbx_description
1 polymer ?
#
loop_
_entity_poly.entity_id
_entity_poly.type
_entity_poly.pdbx_seq_one_letter_code
_entity_poly.pdbx_strand_id
1 'polypeptide(L)'
;MPDPVPSPPPSPTVSPPQPAPRPAVLTPDADLQAVDRLKRAHAAIRAELKKAIVGQERVIDELLISIFTKSHSLLVGVPGLAKTLLISSLAQTLHMSFKRIQFTPDLMPSDITGTEVIYADPETNQRQFKFLRGPIFANIVLADEINRTPPKTQAAMLEAMQERKVTVGGTEHLLPDPFFVLATQNPVEQEGTYPLLEAQLDRFMFMIFVDYPTSAEERLIMKMGTGISDQKPRAIMGIDDILTLQKLVRRMPVSDHVLAYAERLVRVTRATQPEALDFCKKWLTWGAGPRASLNLILAAKAHAMLRGQFHAGVEDVGAVAPAILRHRISLNFAAQSEGVTPDAIVKKILETIPRDKKLD
;
A
#
# COMPACT_ATOMS: atom_id res chain seq x y z
N MET A 1 58.57 44.96 -33.45
CA MET A 1 58.07 44.95 -32.05
C MET A 1 56.64 44.45 -32.09
N PRO A 2 56.30 43.38 -31.36
CA PRO A 2 54.99 42.74 -31.46
C PRO A 2 53.93 43.47 -30.64
N ASP A 3 52.69 43.43 -31.12
CA ASP A 3 51.50 44.02 -30.50
C ASP A 3 51.16 43.40 -29.13
N PRO A 4 50.59 44.17 -28.18
CA PRO A 4 50.17 43.64 -26.89
C PRO A 4 48.87 42.84 -27.01
N VAL A 5 48.87 41.64 -26.41
CA VAL A 5 47.74 40.71 -26.30
C VAL A 5 46.64 41.32 -25.41
N PRO A 6 45.33 41.20 -25.76
CA PRO A 6 44.25 41.72 -24.94
C PRO A 6 43.98 40.84 -23.70
N SER A 7 43.64 41.47 -22.59
CA SER A 7 43.32 40.84 -21.30
C SER A 7 41.99 40.06 -21.36
N PRO A 8 41.85 38.95 -20.62
CA PRO A 8 40.60 38.17 -20.60
C PRO A 8 39.50 38.90 -19.80
N PRO A 9 38.21 38.65 -20.11
CA PRO A 9 37.09 39.26 -19.38
C PRO A 9 36.95 38.68 -17.96
N PRO A 10 36.30 39.42 -17.03
CA PRO A 10 36.11 38.95 -15.67
C PRO A 10 35.08 37.80 -15.62
N SER A 11 35.37 36.79 -14.79
CA SER A 11 34.49 35.66 -14.51
C SER A 11 33.16 36.11 -13.89
N PRO A 12 32.03 35.48 -14.24
CA PRO A 12 30.74 35.81 -13.63
C PRO A 12 30.74 35.40 -12.16
N THR A 13 30.45 36.36 -11.28
CA THR A 13 30.17 36.12 -9.86
C THR A 13 28.89 35.29 -9.73
N VAL A 14 29.04 34.01 -9.34
CA VAL A 14 27.93 33.13 -9.00
C VAL A 14 27.42 33.52 -7.61
N SER A 15 26.22 34.12 -7.56
CA SER A 15 25.52 34.36 -6.30
C SER A 15 25.22 33.02 -5.60
N PRO A 16 25.36 32.92 -4.27
CA PRO A 16 25.04 31.69 -3.55
C PRO A 16 23.55 31.34 -3.69
N PRO A 17 23.20 30.05 -3.76
CA PRO A 17 21.81 29.61 -3.90
C PRO A 17 20.99 30.07 -2.71
N GLN A 18 19.83 30.68 -2.98
CA GLN A 18 18.87 31.03 -1.93
C GLN A 18 18.45 29.77 -1.16
N PRO A 19 18.38 29.82 0.18
CA PRO A 19 17.92 28.69 0.96
C PRO A 19 16.48 28.34 0.59
N ALA A 20 16.23 27.06 0.32
CA ALA A 20 14.90 26.54 0.01
C ALA A 20 13.88 26.98 1.09
N PRO A 21 12.63 27.29 0.71
CA PRO A 21 11.61 27.69 1.67
C PRO A 21 11.43 26.59 2.72
N ARG A 22 11.57 26.94 4.00
CA ARG A 22 11.33 26.03 5.12
C ARG A 22 9.89 25.51 5.02
N PRO A 23 9.63 24.20 5.20
CA PRO A 23 8.27 23.68 5.18
C PRO A 23 7.45 24.39 6.26
N ALA A 24 6.27 24.88 5.90
CA ALA A 24 5.36 25.57 6.81
C ALA A 24 5.13 24.74 8.08
N VAL A 25 5.34 25.35 9.24
CA VAL A 25 5.06 24.72 10.53
C VAL A 25 3.54 24.63 10.67
N LEU A 26 2.98 23.46 10.37
CA LEU A 26 1.55 23.18 10.53
C LEU A 26 1.18 23.26 12.02
N THR A 27 0.24 24.14 12.37
CA THR A 27 -0.27 24.37 13.72
C THR A 27 -1.33 23.31 14.11
N PRO A 28 -1.61 23.11 15.41
CA PRO A 28 -2.67 22.20 15.87
C PRO A 28 -4.04 22.45 15.21
N ASP A 29 -4.38 23.72 14.94
CA ASP A 29 -5.62 24.11 14.25
C ASP A 29 -5.66 23.67 12.79
N ALA A 30 -4.53 23.71 12.09
CA ALA A 30 -4.42 23.24 10.70
C ALA A 30 -4.57 21.71 10.63
N ASP A 31 -4.01 20.99 11.61
CA ASP A 31 -4.11 19.53 11.72
C ASP A 31 -5.57 19.11 11.99
N LEU A 32 -6.29 19.84 12.87
CA LEU A 32 -7.72 19.62 13.14
C LEU A 32 -8.57 19.76 11.86
N GLN A 33 -8.39 20.85 11.12
CA GLN A 33 -9.11 21.10 9.87
C GLN A 33 -8.79 20.05 8.79
N ALA A 34 -7.55 19.58 8.73
CA ALA A 34 -7.13 18.55 7.78
C ALA A 34 -7.81 17.20 8.06
N VAL A 35 -7.95 16.80 9.34
CA VAL A 35 -8.70 15.58 9.72
C VAL A 35 -10.18 15.70 9.38
N ASP A 36 -10.81 16.85 9.64
CA ASP A 36 -12.21 17.07 9.27
C ASP A 36 -12.43 17.10 7.75
N ARG A 37 -11.47 17.67 7.01
CA ARG A 37 -11.46 17.62 5.55
C ARG A 37 -11.32 16.18 5.07
N LEU A 38 -10.45 15.38 5.69
CA LEU A 38 -10.30 13.96 5.38
C LEU A 38 -11.60 13.20 5.65
N LYS A 39 -12.24 13.37 6.81
CA LYS A 39 -13.51 12.71 7.13
C LYS A 39 -14.58 12.98 6.06
N ARG A 40 -14.71 14.23 5.63
CA ARG A 40 -15.63 14.62 4.54
C ARG A 40 -15.22 14.04 3.20
N ALA A 41 -13.94 14.12 2.85
CA ALA A 41 -13.42 13.55 1.61
C ALA A 41 -13.59 12.02 1.56
N HIS A 42 -13.37 11.33 2.69
CA HIS A 42 -13.56 9.90 2.84
C HIS A 42 -15.02 9.50 2.60
N ALA A 43 -15.98 10.22 3.21
CA ALA A 43 -17.40 10.01 2.96
C ALA A 43 -17.78 10.26 1.49
N ALA A 44 -17.20 11.29 0.86
CA ALA A 44 -17.41 11.60 -0.55
C ALA A 44 -16.79 10.54 -1.49
N ILE A 45 -15.58 10.06 -1.20
CA ILE A 45 -14.93 8.97 -1.94
C ILE A 45 -15.80 7.71 -1.88
N ARG A 46 -16.27 7.32 -0.69
CA ARG A 46 -17.20 6.18 -0.55
C ARG A 46 -18.48 6.37 -1.36
N ALA A 47 -19.07 7.57 -1.31
CA ALA A 47 -20.27 7.86 -2.08
C ALA A 47 -20.05 7.79 -3.60
N GLU A 48 -18.90 8.25 -4.09
CA GLU A 48 -18.52 8.10 -5.51
C GLU A 48 -18.26 6.65 -5.89
N LEU A 49 -17.53 5.89 -5.06
CA LEU A 49 -17.23 4.48 -5.31
C LEU A 49 -18.48 3.61 -5.28
N LYS A 50 -19.47 3.91 -4.42
CA LYS A 50 -20.77 3.21 -4.36
C LYS A 50 -21.56 3.24 -5.67
N LYS A 51 -21.26 4.17 -6.58
CA LYS A 51 -21.90 4.23 -7.90
C LYS A 51 -21.45 3.10 -8.83
N ALA A 52 -20.24 2.58 -8.62
CA ALA A 52 -19.63 1.55 -9.47
C ALA A 52 -19.32 0.25 -8.71
N ILE A 53 -19.15 0.31 -7.40
CA ILE A 53 -18.73 -0.80 -6.54
C ILE A 53 -19.80 -1.08 -5.50
N VAL A 54 -20.17 -2.35 -5.39
CA VAL A 54 -21.15 -2.84 -4.42
C VAL A 54 -20.42 -3.70 -3.38
N GLY A 55 -20.68 -3.46 -2.09
CA GLY A 55 -20.35 -4.41 -1.02
C GLY A 55 -18.88 -4.51 -0.61
N GLN A 56 -18.09 -3.44 -0.70
CA GLN A 56 -16.64 -3.49 -0.42
C GLN A 56 -16.12 -2.35 0.45
N GLU A 57 -16.95 -1.83 1.35
CA GLU A 57 -16.60 -0.68 2.23
C GLU A 57 -15.31 -0.93 3.04
N ARG A 58 -15.17 -2.11 3.65
CA ARG A 58 -13.98 -2.47 4.42
C ARG A 58 -12.72 -2.50 3.55
N VAL A 59 -12.83 -3.05 2.33
CA VAL A 59 -11.71 -3.13 1.38
C VAL A 59 -11.27 -1.71 0.98
N ILE A 60 -12.23 -0.82 0.72
CA ILE A 60 -11.96 0.59 0.42
C ILE A 60 -11.19 1.25 1.56
N ASP A 61 -11.61 1.02 2.81
CA ASP A 61 -10.92 1.57 3.99
C ASP A 61 -9.48 1.08 4.12
N GLU A 62 -9.26 -0.23 3.96
CA GLU A 62 -7.93 -0.84 4.04
C GLU A 62 -7.00 -0.34 2.92
N LEU A 63 -7.54 -0.11 1.71
CA LEU A 63 -6.80 0.50 0.59
C LEU A 63 -6.44 1.96 0.89
N LEU A 64 -7.39 2.77 1.36
CA LEU A 64 -7.14 4.16 1.74
C LEU A 64 -6.10 4.26 2.86
N ILE A 65 -6.20 3.41 3.89
CA ILE A 65 -5.21 3.32 4.97
C ILE A 65 -3.82 3.01 4.40
N SER A 66 -3.72 2.07 3.47
CA SER A 66 -2.45 1.72 2.83
C SER A 66 -1.84 2.91 2.09
N ILE A 67 -2.66 3.64 1.31
CA ILE A 67 -2.23 4.85 0.60
C ILE A 67 -1.76 5.93 1.60
N PHE A 68 -2.54 6.23 2.64
CA PHE A 68 -2.22 7.26 3.63
C PHE A 68 -1.05 6.90 4.55
N THR A 69 -0.71 5.61 4.67
CA THR A 69 0.47 5.16 5.41
C THR A 69 1.70 4.98 4.52
N LYS A 70 1.61 5.27 3.22
CA LYS A 70 2.65 5.01 2.22
C LYS A 70 3.03 3.52 2.13
N SER A 71 2.06 2.62 2.32
CA SER A 71 2.25 1.17 2.33
C SER A 71 1.53 0.49 1.17
N HIS A 72 1.86 -0.77 0.91
CA HIS A 72 1.27 -1.58 -0.16
C HIS A 72 0.31 -2.64 0.39
N SER A 73 -0.60 -3.13 -0.44
CA SER A 73 -1.57 -4.17 -0.03
C SER A 73 -1.54 -5.34 -1.00
N LEU A 74 -1.81 -6.52 -0.45
CA LEU A 74 -2.07 -7.74 -1.19
C LEU A 74 -3.56 -8.04 -1.10
N LEU A 75 -4.23 -8.24 -2.23
CA LEU A 75 -5.66 -8.51 -2.30
C LEU A 75 -5.89 -9.92 -2.80
N VAL A 76 -6.43 -10.76 -1.92
CA VAL A 76 -6.74 -12.16 -2.21
C VAL A 76 -8.24 -12.28 -2.38
N GLY A 77 -8.65 -12.96 -3.45
CA GLY A 77 -10.07 -13.23 -3.72
C GLY A 77 -10.23 -13.94 -5.04
N VAL A 78 -11.43 -14.44 -5.32
CA VAL A 78 -11.71 -15.12 -6.59
C VAL A 78 -11.76 -14.14 -7.77
N PRO A 79 -11.62 -14.61 -9.02
CA PRO A 79 -11.86 -13.81 -10.21
C PRO A 79 -13.29 -13.25 -10.25
N GLY A 80 -13.46 -12.11 -10.94
CA GLY A 80 -14.80 -11.53 -11.16
C GLY A 80 -15.33 -10.61 -10.07
N LEU A 81 -14.62 -10.39 -8.96
CA LEU A 81 -15.06 -9.51 -7.85
C LEU A 81 -14.80 -8.00 -8.09
N ALA A 82 -14.82 -7.58 -9.35
CA ALA A 82 -14.61 -6.18 -9.77
C ALA A 82 -13.34 -5.50 -9.21
N LYS A 83 -12.30 -6.25 -8.86
CA LYS A 83 -11.05 -5.73 -8.25
C LYS A 83 -10.39 -4.64 -9.10
N THR A 84 -10.31 -4.86 -10.41
CA THR A 84 -9.77 -3.89 -11.37
C THR A 84 -10.63 -2.62 -11.43
N LEU A 85 -11.95 -2.76 -11.38
CA LEU A 85 -12.87 -1.62 -11.35
C LEU A 85 -12.72 -0.84 -10.04
N LEU A 86 -12.59 -1.52 -8.90
CA LEU A 86 -12.39 -0.90 -7.59
C LEU A 86 -11.15 -0.01 -7.59
N ILE A 87 -10.00 -0.55 -7.98
CA ILE A 87 -8.73 0.17 -7.87
C ILE A 87 -8.62 1.29 -8.91
N SER A 88 -9.13 1.08 -10.12
CA SER A 88 -9.16 2.14 -11.15
C SER A 88 -10.13 3.27 -10.78
N SER A 89 -11.28 2.94 -10.19
CA SER A 89 -12.23 3.92 -9.65
C SER A 89 -11.61 4.70 -8.48
N LEU A 90 -10.90 4.02 -7.58
CA LEU A 90 -10.19 4.66 -6.48
C LEU A 90 -9.13 5.64 -7.00
N ALA A 91 -8.32 5.23 -7.99
CA ALA A 91 -7.32 6.09 -8.62
C ALA A 91 -7.96 7.37 -9.21
N GLN A 92 -9.12 7.25 -9.85
CA GLN A 92 -9.87 8.39 -10.40
C GLN A 92 -10.37 9.32 -9.29
N THR A 93 -10.94 8.78 -8.19
CA THR A 93 -11.39 9.61 -7.06
C THR A 93 -10.25 10.36 -6.36
N LEU A 94 -9.03 9.83 -6.43
CA LEU A 94 -7.81 10.39 -5.84
C LEU A 94 -6.95 11.18 -6.83
N HIS A 95 -7.39 11.34 -8.08
CA HIS A 95 -6.65 11.99 -9.16
C HIS A 95 -5.20 11.48 -9.31
N MET A 96 -5.03 10.16 -9.17
CA MET A 96 -3.75 9.46 -9.25
C MET A 96 -3.63 8.72 -10.58
N SER A 97 -2.43 8.70 -11.17
CA SER A 97 -2.18 7.89 -12.36
C SER A 97 -2.30 6.39 -12.04
N PHE A 98 -2.91 5.62 -12.96
CA PHE A 98 -3.18 4.21 -12.79
C PHE A 98 -2.53 3.38 -13.90
N LYS A 99 -1.87 2.28 -13.54
CA LYS A 99 -1.39 1.26 -14.46
C LYS A 99 -1.72 -0.14 -13.94
N ARG A 100 -2.10 -1.03 -14.85
CA ARG A 100 -2.28 -2.46 -14.59
C ARG A 100 -1.13 -3.21 -15.23
N ILE A 101 -0.54 -4.12 -14.47
CA ILE A 101 0.47 -5.08 -14.90
C ILE A 101 -0.15 -6.45 -14.69
N GLN A 102 -0.35 -7.19 -15.76
CA GLN A 102 -0.75 -8.59 -15.68
C GLN A 102 0.52 -9.42 -15.53
N PHE A 103 0.63 -10.17 -14.43
CA PHE A 103 1.74 -11.08 -14.23
C PHE A 103 1.46 -12.36 -15.02
N THR A 104 2.35 -12.64 -15.96
CA THR A 104 2.35 -13.84 -16.80
C THR A 104 3.69 -14.58 -16.67
N PRO A 105 3.77 -15.87 -17.02
CA PRO A 105 5.00 -16.65 -16.86
C PRO A 105 6.20 -16.11 -17.65
N ASP A 106 5.93 -15.40 -18.74
CA ASP A 106 6.90 -14.80 -19.67
C ASP A 106 7.29 -13.36 -19.32
N LEU A 107 6.64 -12.75 -18.32
CA LEU A 107 6.90 -11.36 -17.94
C LEU A 107 8.33 -11.18 -17.41
N MET A 108 9.08 -10.29 -18.04
CA MET A 108 10.47 -9.98 -17.66
C MET A 108 10.53 -8.81 -16.68
N PRO A 109 11.57 -8.72 -15.83
CA PRO A 109 11.76 -7.58 -14.94
C PRO A 109 11.71 -6.22 -15.67
N SER A 110 12.32 -6.13 -16.85
CA SER A 110 12.35 -4.92 -17.69
C SER A 110 10.97 -4.49 -18.19
N ASP A 111 10.01 -5.42 -18.31
CA ASP A 111 8.64 -5.09 -18.73
C ASP A 111 7.87 -4.37 -17.62
N ILE A 112 8.31 -4.50 -16.37
CA ILE A 112 7.77 -3.80 -15.20
C ILE A 112 8.54 -2.50 -14.96
N THR A 113 9.86 -2.60 -14.89
CA THR A 113 10.74 -1.51 -14.48
C THR A 113 11.07 -0.54 -15.62
N GLY A 114 10.94 -0.97 -16.87
CA GLY A 114 11.34 -0.20 -18.03
C GLY A 114 12.63 -0.72 -18.65
N THR A 115 12.93 -0.21 -19.84
CA THR A 115 14.07 -0.64 -20.64
C THR A 115 14.79 0.56 -21.25
N GLU A 116 16.07 0.41 -21.51
CA GLU A 116 16.87 1.41 -22.22
C GLU A 116 16.94 1.03 -23.69
N VAL A 117 16.52 1.95 -24.56
CA VAL A 117 16.55 1.74 -26.01
C VAL A 117 17.51 2.72 -26.67
N ILE A 118 18.17 2.27 -27.73
CA ILE A 118 18.94 3.18 -28.58
C ILE A 118 17.95 3.92 -29.46
N TYR A 119 17.80 5.22 -29.22
CA TYR A 119 16.98 6.12 -30.02
C TYR A 119 17.89 6.92 -30.94
N ALA A 120 17.62 6.88 -32.25
CA ALA A 120 18.26 7.76 -33.22
C ALA A 120 17.40 9.01 -33.35
N ASP A 121 17.99 10.17 -33.07
CA ASP A 121 17.33 11.45 -33.27
C ASP A 121 17.04 11.67 -34.78
N PRO A 122 15.78 11.88 -35.18
CA PRO A 122 15.40 12.06 -36.59
C PRO A 122 16.08 13.25 -37.28
N GLU A 123 16.46 14.29 -36.52
CA GLU A 123 17.07 15.51 -37.08
C GLU A 123 18.60 15.43 -37.15
N THR A 124 19.23 14.79 -36.15
CA THR A 124 20.69 14.77 -36.00
C THR A 124 21.34 13.43 -36.33
N ASN A 125 20.56 12.36 -36.52
CA ASN A 125 21.00 10.97 -36.64
C ASN A 125 21.91 10.47 -35.49
N GLN A 126 21.98 11.21 -34.38
CA GLN A 126 22.77 10.80 -33.22
C GLN A 126 22.05 9.67 -32.48
N ARG A 127 22.82 8.63 -32.14
CA ARG A 127 22.34 7.52 -31.30
C ARG A 127 22.48 7.90 -29.83
N GLN A 128 21.36 8.01 -29.14
CA GLN A 128 21.31 8.24 -27.70
C GLN A 128 20.59 7.09 -27.00
N PHE A 129 21.06 6.73 -25.81
CA PHE A 129 20.33 5.82 -24.94
C PHE A 129 19.16 6.58 -24.31
N LYS A 130 17.93 6.10 -24.54
CA LYS A 130 16.70 6.68 -24.01
C LYS A 130 16.01 5.66 -23.12
N PHE A 131 15.76 6.05 -21.87
CA PHE A 131 15.00 5.23 -20.95
C PHE A 131 13.50 5.30 -21.26
N LEU A 132 12.90 4.14 -21.52
CA LEU A 132 11.46 3.96 -21.62
C LEU A 132 10.93 3.46 -20.27
N ARG A 133 10.19 4.34 -19.59
CA ARG A 133 9.57 4.06 -18.30
C ARG A 133 8.60 2.89 -18.41
N GLY A 134 8.79 1.89 -17.57
CA GLY A 134 7.85 0.78 -17.42
C GLY A 134 6.53 1.19 -16.75
N PRO A 135 5.54 0.30 -16.71
CA PRO A 135 4.24 0.54 -16.07
C PRO A 135 4.32 0.78 -14.56
N ILE A 136 5.44 0.46 -13.90
CA ILE A 136 5.65 0.76 -12.48
C ILE A 136 5.70 2.27 -12.18
N PHE A 137 5.97 3.12 -13.19
CA PHE A 137 5.97 4.59 -13.04
C PHE A 137 4.56 5.18 -13.08
N ALA A 138 3.70 4.71 -12.18
CA ALA A 138 2.37 5.24 -11.92
C ALA A 138 2.15 5.39 -10.42
N ASN A 139 1.21 6.26 -10.03
CA ASN A 139 0.89 6.48 -8.62
C ASN A 139 0.20 5.26 -8.00
N ILE A 140 -0.68 4.60 -8.75
CA ILE A 140 -1.33 3.34 -8.38
C ILE A 140 -0.98 2.28 -9.44
N VAL A 141 -0.39 1.18 -8.98
CA VAL A 141 -0.08 0.02 -9.81
C VAL A 141 -0.89 -1.17 -9.32
N LEU A 142 -1.74 -1.73 -10.18
CA LEU A 142 -2.37 -3.03 -9.98
C LEU A 142 -1.46 -4.11 -10.55
N ALA A 143 -0.89 -4.94 -9.67
CA ALA A 143 -0.10 -6.11 -10.04
C ALA A 143 -0.99 -7.35 -9.96
N ASP A 144 -1.63 -7.69 -11.09
CA ASP A 144 -2.64 -8.73 -11.15
C ASP A 144 -1.99 -10.11 -11.27
N GLU A 145 -2.40 -11.06 -10.42
CA GLU A 145 -1.92 -12.44 -10.40
C GLU A 145 -0.40 -12.57 -10.19
N ILE A 146 0.14 -11.84 -9.20
CA ILE A 146 1.58 -11.77 -8.93
C ILE A 146 2.25 -13.14 -8.79
N ASN A 147 1.50 -14.15 -8.38
CA ASN A 147 1.94 -15.53 -8.25
C ASN A 147 2.09 -16.27 -9.58
N ARG A 148 1.84 -15.68 -10.76
CA ARG A 148 1.98 -16.35 -12.06
C ARG A 148 3.31 -16.10 -12.77
N THR A 149 4.22 -15.36 -12.16
CA THR A 149 5.52 -15.02 -12.75
C THR A 149 6.67 -15.56 -11.89
N PRO A 150 7.82 -15.92 -12.48
CA PRO A 150 8.98 -16.38 -11.72
C PRO A 150 9.46 -15.42 -10.62
N PRO A 151 10.13 -15.93 -9.57
CA PRO A 151 10.58 -15.14 -8.42
C PRO A 151 11.45 -13.93 -8.76
N LYS A 152 12.22 -13.98 -9.87
CA LYS A 152 13.10 -12.87 -10.28
C LYS A 152 12.31 -11.63 -10.68
N THR A 153 11.19 -11.79 -11.40
CA THR A 153 10.34 -10.66 -11.81
C THR A 153 9.51 -10.13 -10.64
N GLN A 154 9.03 -11.02 -9.77
CA GLN A 154 8.40 -10.63 -8.50
C GLN A 154 9.35 -9.76 -7.67
N ALA A 155 10.62 -10.18 -7.54
CA ALA A 155 11.64 -9.46 -6.80
C ALA A 155 11.88 -8.04 -7.34
N ALA A 156 11.91 -7.85 -8.66
CA ALA A 156 12.11 -6.53 -9.27
C ALA A 156 11.00 -5.53 -8.89
N MET A 157 9.74 -5.97 -8.85
CA MET A 157 8.63 -5.12 -8.38
C MET A 157 8.73 -4.85 -6.87
N LEU A 158 9.01 -5.89 -6.07
CA LEU A 158 9.12 -5.78 -4.61
C LEU A 158 10.30 -4.89 -4.17
N GLU A 159 11.39 -4.87 -4.94
CA GLU A 159 12.51 -3.96 -4.77
C GLU A 159 12.06 -2.52 -5.05
N ALA A 160 11.40 -2.28 -6.19
CA ALA A 160 10.85 -0.96 -6.52
C ALA A 160 9.88 -0.43 -5.45
N MET A 161 9.07 -1.30 -4.84
CA MET A 161 8.21 -0.96 -3.69
C MET A 161 9.00 -0.49 -2.48
N GLN A 162 10.11 -1.16 -2.16
CA GLN A 162 10.89 -0.86 -0.97
C GLN A 162 11.80 0.36 -1.16
N GLU A 163 12.49 0.43 -2.30
CA GLU A 163 13.47 1.46 -2.62
C GLU A 163 12.83 2.74 -3.18
N ARG A 164 11.59 2.66 -3.69
CA ARG A 164 10.87 3.76 -4.37
C ARG A 164 11.61 4.36 -5.56
N LYS A 165 12.52 3.58 -6.12
CA LYS A 165 13.31 3.91 -7.30
C LYS A 165 13.61 2.63 -8.04
N VAL A 166 14.01 2.78 -9.28
CA VAL A 166 14.46 1.69 -10.15
C VAL A 166 15.81 2.10 -10.73
N THR A 167 16.75 1.16 -10.79
CA THR A 167 18.03 1.37 -11.48
C THR A 167 18.03 0.64 -12.82
N VAL A 168 18.14 1.38 -13.93
CA VAL A 168 18.24 0.84 -15.29
C VAL A 168 19.44 1.48 -15.98
N GLY A 169 20.26 0.69 -16.67
CA GLY A 169 21.46 1.21 -17.36
C GLY A 169 22.47 1.91 -16.43
N GLY A 170 22.48 1.57 -15.14
CA GLY A 170 23.32 2.25 -14.13
C GLY A 170 22.80 3.62 -13.67
N THR A 171 21.63 4.07 -14.15
CA THR A 171 21.00 5.33 -13.74
C THR A 171 19.80 5.07 -12.83
N GLU A 172 19.68 5.85 -11.76
CA GLU A 172 18.53 5.77 -10.84
C GLU A 172 17.35 6.60 -11.34
N HIS A 173 16.16 6.01 -11.33
CA HIS A 173 14.91 6.64 -11.71
C HIS A 173 13.91 6.57 -10.55
N LEU A 174 13.54 7.74 -10.00
CA LEU A 174 12.57 7.83 -8.91
C LEU A 174 11.15 7.49 -9.38
N LEU A 175 10.42 6.75 -8.54
CA LEU A 175 8.99 6.51 -8.73
C LEU A 175 8.16 7.74 -8.33
N PRO A 176 6.94 7.90 -8.85
CA PRO A 176 6.04 8.99 -8.45
C PRO A 176 5.75 8.96 -6.94
N ASP A 177 5.62 10.12 -6.27
CA ASP A 177 5.09 10.19 -4.89
C ASP A 177 3.71 10.86 -4.93
N PRO A 178 2.64 10.24 -4.40
CA PRO A 178 2.60 8.92 -3.77
C PRO A 178 2.71 7.75 -4.75
N PHE A 179 3.35 6.66 -4.28
CA PHE A 179 3.47 5.37 -4.95
C PHE A 179 2.74 4.29 -4.15
N PHE A 180 1.78 3.61 -4.78
CA PHE A 180 0.99 2.54 -4.20
C PHE A 180 0.93 1.35 -5.15
N VAL A 181 1.03 0.14 -4.58
CA VAL A 181 0.94 -1.12 -5.32
C VAL A 181 -0.11 -1.96 -4.64
N LEU A 182 -1.10 -2.38 -5.43
CA LEU A 182 -2.06 -3.39 -5.06
C LEU A 182 -1.71 -4.66 -5.83
N ALA A 183 -1.14 -5.65 -5.15
CA ALA A 183 -0.92 -6.96 -5.74
C ALA A 183 -2.17 -7.82 -5.56
N THR A 184 -2.53 -8.65 -6.54
CA THR A 184 -3.62 -9.62 -6.39
C THR A 184 -3.08 -11.04 -6.44
N GLN A 185 -3.76 -11.93 -5.72
CA GLN A 185 -3.55 -13.38 -5.82
C GLN A 185 -4.90 -14.06 -5.99
N ASN A 186 -4.93 -15.06 -6.89
CA ASN A 186 -6.03 -15.97 -7.02
C ASN A 186 -5.73 -17.23 -6.17
N PRO A 187 -6.49 -17.49 -5.09
CA PRO A 187 -6.21 -18.64 -4.21
C PRO A 187 -6.55 -20.00 -4.84
N VAL A 188 -7.30 -20.03 -5.95
CA VAL A 188 -7.82 -21.28 -6.55
C VAL A 188 -6.86 -21.87 -7.58
N GLU A 189 -6.02 -21.05 -8.22
CA GLU A 189 -5.08 -21.50 -9.24
C GLU A 189 -3.82 -22.10 -8.58
N GLN A 190 -3.61 -23.40 -8.75
CA GLN A 190 -2.44 -24.12 -8.24
C GLN A 190 -1.40 -24.42 -9.34
N GLU A 191 -1.83 -24.58 -10.60
CA GLU A 191 -0.94 -24.89 -11.71
C GLU A 191 -0.20 -23.66 -12.23
N GLY A 192 1.13 -23.79 -12.41
CA GLY A 192 1.96 -22.72 -12.97
C GLY A 192 2.10 -21.50 -12.06
N THR A 193 1.93 -21.67 -10.75
CA THR A 193 2.07 -20.58 -9.77
C THR A 193 3.35 -20.68 -8.93
N TYR A 194 3.91 -19.52 -8.63
CA TYR A 194 5.06 -19.27 -7.77
C TYR A 194 4.59 -18.48 -6.55
N PRO A 195 4.32 -19.13 -5.41
CA PRO A 195 3.84 -18.42 -4.22
C PRO A 195 4.87 -17.42 -3.74
N LEU A 196 4.38 -16.30 -3.20
CA LEU A 196 5.26 -15.34 -2.53
C LEU A 196 5.79 -15.96 -1.24
N LEU A 197 7.10 -15.87 -1.04
CA LEU A 197 7.75 -16.27 0.21
C LEU A 197 7.29 -15.36 1.36
N GLU A 198 7.37 -15.82 2.60
CA GLU A 198 6.97 -15.07 3.79
C GLU A 198 7.71 -13.74 3.90
N ALA A 199 9.00 -13.73 3.56
CA ALA A 199 9.81 -12.51 3.52
C ALA A 199 9.35 -11.50 2.45
N GLN A 200 8.69 -11.96 1.39
CA GLN A 200 8.09 -11.12 0.36
C GLN A 200 6.72 -10.61 0.81
N LEU A 201 5.88 -11.49 1.38
CA LEU A 201 4.59 -11.13 1.95
C LEU A 201 4.72 -10.05 3.03
N ASP A 202 5.77 -10.10 3.85
CA ASP A 202 6.00 -9.10 4.91
C ASP A 202 6.15 -7.67 4.38
N ARG A 203 6.50 -7.49 3.09
CA ARG A 203 6.58 -6.17 2.44
C ARG A 203 5.22 -5.50 2.26
N PHE A 204 4.13 -6.27 2.28
CA PHE A 204 2.78 -5.75 2.23
C PHE A 204 2.26 -5.45 3.64
N MET A 205 1.58 -4.30 3.79
CA MET A 205 0.96 -3.93 5.06
C MET A 205 -0.24 -4.80 5.36
N PHE A 206 -1.15 -4.91 4.40
CA PHE A 206 -2.37 -5.71 4.53
C PHE A 206 -2.36 -6.87 3.54
N MET A 207 -2.91 -8.00 4.00
CA MET A 207 -3.51 -9.02 3.17
C MET A 207 -5.04 -8.88 3.29
N ILE A 208 -5.66 -8.30 2.26
CA ILE A 208 -7.07 -7.98 2.19
C ILE A 208 -7.81 -9.13 1.52
N PHE A 209 -8.83 -9.68 2.19
CA PHE A 209 -9.69 -10.72 1.60
C PHE A 209 -10.98 -10.10 1.06
N VAL A 210 -11.31 -10.49 -0.16
CA VAL A 210 -12.58 -10.16 -0.82
C VAL A 210 -13.35 -11.46 -1.04
N ASP A 211 -14.45 -11.59 -0.32
CA ASP A 211 -15.38 -12.72 -0.44
C ASP A 211 -16.45 -12.45 -1.50
N TYR A 212 -17.22 -13.49 -1.83
CA TYR A 212 -18.38 -13.34 -2.69
C TYR A 212 -19.38 -12.33 -2.10
N PRO A 213 -20.02 -11.50 -2.95
CA PRO A 213 -21.06 -10.59 -2.51
C PRO A 213 -22.25 -11.38 -1.93
N THR A 214 -22.98 -10.75 -1.01
CA THR A 214 -24.27 -11.28 -0.57
C THR A 214 -25.27 -11.32 -1.74
N SER A 215 -26.31 -12.14 -1.64
CA SER A 215 -27.36 -12.21 -2.68
C SER A 215 -27.99 -10.84 -3.01
N ALA A 216 -28.08 -9.93 -2.02
CA ALA A 216 -28.58 -8.58 -2.25
C ALA A 216 -27.57 -7.72 -3.04
N GLU A 217 -26.29 -7.79 -2.69
CA GLU A 217 -25.21 -7.09 -3.39
C GLU A 217 -25.03 -7.64 -4.80
N GLU A 218 -25.09 -8.95 -4.99
CA GLU A 218 -25.01 -9.60 -6.30
C GLU A 218 -26.15 -9.16 -7.22
N ARG A 219 -27.38 -9.04 -6.70
CA ARG A 219 -28.50 -8.45 -7.47
C ARG A 219 -28.23 -7.01 -7.90
N LEU A 220 -27.58 -6.21 -7.06
CA LEU A 220 -27.21 -4.84 -7.41
C LEU A 220 -26.10 -4.83 -8.48
N ILE A 221 -25.10 -5.70 -8.36
CA ILE A 221 -24.04 -5.87 -9.35
C ILE A 221 -24.65 -6.27 -10.70
N MET A 222 -25.58 -7.23 -10.72
CA MET A 222 -26.30 -7.62 -11.94
C MET A 222 -27.06 -6.44 -12.56
N LYS A 223 -27.79 -5.65 -11.76
CA LYS A 223 -28.49 -4.46 -12.26
C LYS A 223 -27.55 -3.39 -12.81
N MET A 224 -26.42 -3.16 -12.14
CA MET A 224 -25.43 -2.17 -12.56
C MET A 224 -24.69 -2.62 -13.84
N GLY A 225 -24.28 -3.89 -13.91
CA GLY A 225 -23.53 -4.44 -15.04
C GLY A 225 -24.36 -4.65 -16.30
N THR A 226 -25.69 -4.79 -16.18
CA THR A 226 -26.61 -4.92 -17.32
C THR A 226 -27.30 -3.60 -17.69
N GLY A 227 -27.12 -2.55 -16.89
CA GLY A 227 -27.65 -1.23 -17.15
C GLY A 227 -26.76 -0.38 -18.04
N ILE A 228 -27.33 0.63 -18.68
CA ILE A 228 -26.58 1.68 -19.38
C ILE A 228 -26.14 2.70 -18.31
N SER A 229 -25.03 2.46 -17.63
CA SER A 229 -24.45 3.42 -16.70
C SER A 229 -22.96 3.57 -16.94
N ASP A 230 -22.57 4.70 -17.53
CA ASP A 230 -21.17 5.09 -17.77
C ASP A 230 -20.71 6.17 -16.76
N GLN A 231 -21.23 6.10 -15.53
CA GLN A 231 -20.89 7.07 -14.50
C GLN A 231 -19.48 6.84 -13.97
N LYS A 232 -18.51 7.53 -14.56
CA LYS A 232 -17.14 7.57 -14.06
C LYS A 232 -17.08 8.34 -12.74
N PRO A 233 -16.41 7.79 -11.71
CA PRO A 233 -16.19 8.49 -10.44
C PRO A 233 -15.54 9.85 -10.66
N ARG A 234 -16.00 10.86 -9.94
CA ARG A 234 -15.39 12.19 -9.96
C ARG A 234 -14.19 12.24 -9.04
N ALA A 235 -13.20 13.07 -9.39
CA ALA A 235 -12.07 13.36 -8.52
C ALA A 235 -12.55 14.15 -7.28
N ILE A 236 -12.21 13.64 -6.10
CA ILE A 236 -12.56 14.22 -4.79
C ILE A 236 -11.33 14.84 -4.12
N MET A 237 -10.16 14.25 -4.32
CA MET A 237 -8.91 14.64 -3.69
C MET A 237 -7.77 14.57 -4.71
N GLY A 238 -6.76 15.44 -4.56
CA GLY A 238 -5.55 15.44 -5.38
C GLY A 238 -4.33 14.87 -4.67
N ILE A 239 -3.22 14.75 -5.41
CA ILE A 239 -1.93 14.26 -4.91
C ILE A 239 -1.42 15.05 -3.70
N ASP A 240 -1.50 16.38 -3.72
CA ASP A 240 -0.98 17.24 -2.64
C ASP A 240 -1.74 17.04 -1.31
N ASP A 241 -3.05 16.81 -1.39
CA ASP A 241 -3.86 16.48 -0.22
C ASP A 241 -3.41 15.13 0.37
N ILE A 242 -3.18 14.11 -0.47
CA ILE A 242 -2.71 12.79 -0.02
C ILE A 242 -1.34 12.90 0.66
N LEU A 243 -0.40 13.66 0.07
CA LEU A 243 0.92 13.89 0.65
C LEU A 243 0.84 14.61 2.02
N THR A 244 -0.11 15.54 2.16
CA THR A 244 -0.38 16.23 3.43
C THR A 244 -0.90 15.25 4.47
N LEU A 245 -1.87 14.41 4.10
CA LEU A 245 -2.43 13.40 4.99
C LEU A 245 -1.41 12.35 5.42
N GLN A 246 -0.52 11.93 4.52
CA GLN A 246 0.56 10.99 4.85
C GLN A 246 1.52 11.56 5.91
N LYS A 247 1.78 12.87 5.89
CA LYS A 247 2.56 13.55 6.95
C LYS A 247 1.77 13.61 8.25
N LEU A 248 0.47 13.88 8.18
CA LEU A 248 -0.41 13.99 9.34
C LEU A 248 -0.59 12.64 10.07
N VAL A 249 -0.77 11.53 9.34
CA VAL A 249 -0.82 10.17 9.91
C VAL A 249 0.42 9.89 10.75
N ARG A 250 1.61 10.29 10.29
CA ARG A 250 2.85 10.05 11.05
C ARG A 250 2.93 10.90 12.32
N ARG A 251 2.44 12.14 12.27
CA ARG A 251 2.44 13.10 13.38
C ARG A 251 1.38 12.82 14.44
N MET A 252 0.31 12.11 14.11
CA MET A 252 -0.76 11.80 15.08
C MET A 252 -0.19 11.15 16.35
N PRO A 253 -0.49 11.69 17.54
CA PRO A 253 -0.01 11.13 18.80
C PRO A 253 -0.66 9.78 19.09
N VAL A 254 0.08 8.92 19.79
CA VAL A 254 -0.40 7.62 20.27
C VAL A 254 0.11 7.45 21.69
N SER A 255 -0.79 7.10 22.62
CA SER A 255 -0.43 6.86 24.02
C SER A 255 0.37 5.56 24.18
N ASP A 256 1.21 5.49 25.22
CA ASP A 256 1.97 4.29 25.56
C ASP A 256 1.09 3.05 25.77
N HIS A 257 -0.13 3.22 26.27
CA HIS A 257 -1.09 2.12 26.42
C HIS A 257 -1.44 1.46 25.08
N VAL A 258 -1.65 2.25 24.03
CA VAL A 258 -1.94 1.76 22.67
C VAL A 258 -0.70 1.10 22.04
N LEU A 259 0.50 1.66 22.29
CA LEU A 259 1.76 1.04 21.87
C LEU A 259 1.95 -0.33 22.54
N ALA A 260 1.73 -0.41 23.86
CA ALA A 260 1.85 -1.64 24.63
C ALA A 260 0.80 -2.68 24.21
N TYR A 261 -0.43 -2.24 23.88
CA TYR A 261 -1.45 -3.14 23.32
C TYR A 261 -1.00 -3.73 21.97
N ALA A 262 -0.55 -2.91 21.03
CA ALA A 262 -0.05 -3.38 19.74
C ALA A 262 1.19 -4.28 19.86
N GLU A 263 2.11 -3.95 20.77
CA GLU A 263 3.24 -4.80 21.11
C GLU A 263 2.78 -6.17 21.61
N ARG A 264 1.87 -6.19 22.57
CA ARG A 264 1.35 -7.43 23.15
C ARG A 264 0.69 -8.31 22.09
N LEU A 265 -0.17 -7.75 21.24
CA LEU A 265 -0.80 -8.48 20.12
C LEU A 265 0.22 -9.22 19.25
N VAL A 266 1.37 -8.58 18.99
CA VAL A 266 2.44 -9.17 18.17
C VAL A 266 3.26 -10.17 18.96
N ARG A 267 3.70 -9.85 20.19
CA ARG A 267 4.54 -10.73 21.00
C ARG A 267 3.88 -12.06 21.30
N VAL A 268 2.57 -12.07 21.57
CA VAL A 268 1.85 -13.32 21.87
C VAL A 268 1.80 -14.31 20.72
N THR A 269 2.10 -13.88 19.48
CA THR A 269 2.15 -14.76 18.31
C THR A 269 3.48 -15.54 18.21
N ARG A 270 4.52 -15.11 18.93
CA ARG A 270 5.87 -15.66 18.80
C ARG A 270 6.00 -16.94 19.63
N ALA A 271 5.67 -18.09 19.04
CA ALA A 271 5.57 -19.38 19.73
C ALA A 271 6.77 -19.77 20.63
N THR A 272 7.98 -19.30 20.33
CA THR A 272 9.20 -19.58 21.11
C THR A 272 9.38 -18.66 22.32
N GLN A 273 8.55 -17.62 22.48
CA GLN A 273 8.68 -16.63 23.53
C GLN A 273 7.80 -16.96 24.75
N PRO A 274 8.22 -16.61 25.98
CA PRO A 274 7.45 -16.87 27.19
C PRO A 274 6.03 -16.30 27.14
N GLU A 275 5.86 -15.12 26.55
CA GLU A 275 4.59 -14.38 26.50
C GLU A 275 3.59 -14.95 25.49
N ALA A 276 3.98 -15.94 24.67
CA ALA A 276 3.06 -16.56 23.73
C ALA A 276 1.91 -17.29 24.43
N LEU A 277 0.70 -17.09 23.91
CA LEU A 277 -0.49 -17.80 24.39
C LEU A 277 -0.37 -19.29 24.07
N ASP A 278 -0.95 -20.15 24.91
CA ASP A 278 -0.80 -21.60 24.78
C ASP A 278 -1.25 -22.13 23.42
N PHE A 279 -2.34 -21.58 22.87
CA PHE A 279 -2.79 -21.95 21.54
C PHE A 279 -1.88 -21.43 20.43
N CYS A 280 -1.18 -20.30 20.62
CA CYS A 280 -0.16 -19.84 19.68
C CYS A 280 1.06 -20.77 19.70
N LYS A 281 1.49 -21.22 20.89
CA LYS A 281 2.56 -22.23 21.03
C LYS A 281 2.18 -23.56 20.38
N LYS A 282 0.90 -23.95 20.50
CA LYS A 282 0.36 -25.18 19.89
C LYS A 282 0.29 -25.10 18.37
N TRP A 283 -0.12 -23.98 17.79
CA TRP A 283 -0.52 -23.91 16.38
C TRP A 283 0.41 -23.11 15.47
N LEU A 284 1.30 -22.27 16.00
CA LEU A 284 2.20 -21.44 15.21
C LEU A 284 3.61 -22.01 15.19
N THR A 285 4.21 -22.04 13.99
CA THR A 285 5.63 -22.29 13.82
C THR A 285 6.41 -20.99 14.05
N TRP A 286 5.95 -19.88 13.44
CA TRP A 286 6.57 -18.56 13.51
C TRP A 286 5.51 -17.48 13.70
N GLY A 287 5.84 -16.48 14.52
CA GLY A 287 4.97 -15.34 14.82
C GLY A 287 5.37 -14.07 14.08
N ALA A 288 4.57 -13.03 14.28
CA ALA A 288 4.74 -11.75 13.64
C ALA A 288 5.98 -10.99 14.15
N GLY A 289 6.72 -10.39 13.20
CA GLY A 289 7.92 -9.59 13.46
C GLY A 289 7.64 -8.14 13.85
N PRO A 290 8.68 -7.32 14.12
CA PRO A 290 8.54 -5.90 14.50
C PRO A 290 7.78 -5.03 13.49
N ARG A 291 7.84 -5.39 12.19
CA ARG A 291 7.08 -4.69 11.14
C ARG A 291 5.56 -4.80 11.35
N ALA A 292 5.09 -5.85 12.01
CA ALA A 292 3.70 -5.96 12.44
C ALA A 292 3.32 -4.87 13.42
N SER A 293 4.13 -4.65 14.47
CA SER A 293 3.89 -3.61 15.47
C SER A 293 3.88 -2.23 14.84
N LEU A 294 4.84 -1.94 13.95
CA LEU A 294 4.89 -0.66 13.23
C LEU A 294 3.65 -0.45 12.36
N ASN A 295 3.26 -1.47 11.58
CA ASN A 295 2.10 -1.37 10.70
C ASN A 295 0.79 -1.27 11.48
N LEU A 296 0.65 -1.97 12.61
CA LEU A 296 -0.51 -1.85 13.48
C LEU A 296 -0.71 -0.41 13.93
N ILE A 297 0.37 0.25 14.39
CA ILE A 297 0.29 1.64 14.85
C ILE A 297 0.01 2.60 13.70
N LEU A 298 0.72 2.49 12.58
CA LEU A 298 0.49 3.37 11.42
C LEU A 298 -0.92 3.22 10.86
N ALA A 299 -1.39 1.98 10.71
CA ALA A 299 -2.73 1.68 10.24
C ALA A 299 -3.80 2.14 11.24
N ALA A 300 -3.58 1.98 12.54
CA ALA A 300 -4.48 2.46 13.58
C ALA A 300 -4.62 3.99 13.55
N LYS A 301 -3.51 4.73 13.39
CA LYS A 301 -3.55 6.19 13.21
C LYS A 301 -4.36 6.60 11.99
N ALA A 302 -4.12 5.96 10.84
CA ALA A 302 -4.88 6.25 9.63
C ALA A 302 -6.37 5.87 9.75
N HIS A 303 -6.68 4.74 10.39
CA HIS A 303 -8.05 4.30 10.66
C HIS A 303 -8.78 5.31 11.57
N ALA A 304 -8.14 5.79 12.63
CA ALA A 304 -8.68 6.84 13.50
C ALA A 304 -8.96 8.13 12.72
N MET A 305 -8.03 8.57 11.87
CA MET A 305 -8.19 9.74 11.01
C MET A 305 -9.36 9.62 10.04
N LEU A 306 -9.58 8.45 9.44
CA LEU A 306 -10.71 8.20 8.55
C LEU A 306 -12.07 8.37 9.26
N ARG A 307 -12.10 8.13 10.58
CA ARG A 307 -13.28 8.34 11.45
C ARG A 307 -13.39 9.78 11.96
N GLY A 308 -12.39 10.62 11.68
CA GLY A 308 -12.30 11.99 12.17
C GLY A 308 -11.80 12.12 13.60
N GLN A 309 -11.05 11.12 14.09
CA GLN A 309 -10.42 11.18 15.41
C GLN A 309 -9.00 11.75 15.30
N PHE A 310 -8.54 12.36 16.39
CA PHE A 310 -7.23 13.05 16.48
C PHE A 310 -6.18 12.23 17.23
N HIS A 311 -6.56 11.08 17.78
CA HIS A 311 -5.68 10.11 18.41
C HIS A 311 -6.15 8.71 18.05
N ALA A 312 -5.23 7.75 17.93
CA ALA A 312 -5.57 6.35 17.77
C ALA A 312 -5.86 5.71 19.12
N GLY A 313 -6.89 4.87 19.18
CA GLY A 313 -7.22 4.03 20.33
C GLY A 313 -6.87 2.56 20.10
N VAL A 314 -7.08 1.75 21.15
CA VAL A 314 -6.91 0.28 21.08
C VAL A 314 -7.91 -0.37 20.14
N GLU A 315 -9.08 0.24 19.95
CA GLU A 315 -10.09 -0.22 19.01
C GLU A 315 -9.65 -0.08 17.56
N ASP A 316 -8.87 0.97 17.23
CA ASP A 316 -8.28 1.14 15.90
C ASP A 316 -7.27 0.02 15.62
N VAL A 317 -6.41 -0.28 16.60
CA VAL A 317 -5.43 -1.37 16.51
C VAL A 317 -6.15 -2.71 16.31
N GLY A 318 -7.20 -2.97 17.09
CA GLY A 318 -8.00 -4.18 16.97
C GLY A 318 -8.72 -4.31 15.63
N ALA A 319 -9.16 -3.20 15.03
CA ALA A 319 -9.84 -3.18 13.74
C ALA A 319 -8.91 -3.55 12.58
N VAL A 320 -7.68 -3.07 12.59
CA VAL A 320 -6.69 -3.30 11.51
C VAL A 320 -5.87 -4.59 11.70
N ALA A 321 -5.86 -5.16 12.91
CA ALA A 321 -5.05 -6.33 13.24
C ALA A 321 -5.30 -7.57 12.36
N PRO A 322 -6.54 -7.97 12.02
CA PRO A 322 -6.79 -9.15 11.19
C PRO A 322 -6.09 -9.09 9.83
N ALA A 323 -6.19 -7.95 9.13
CA ALA A 323 -5.60 -7.77 7.81
C ALA A 323 -4.06 -7.66 7.85
N ILE A 324 -3.48 -7.29 9.00
CA ILE A 324 -2.01 -7.15 9.18
C ILE A 324 -1.36 -8.45 9.63
N LEU A 325 -1.99 -9.19 10.55
CA LEU A 325 -1.37 -10.32 11.22
C LEU A 325 -1.51 -11.64 10.43
N ARG A 326 -2.56 -11.79 9.62
CA ARG A 326 -2.88 -13.07 8.97
C ARG A 326 -1.77 -13.64 8.08
N HIS A 327 -1.03 -12.78 7.36
CA HIS A 327 0.09 -13.18 6.49
C HIS A 327 1.44 -13.11 7.18
N ARG A 328 1.45 -12.78 8.48
CA ARG A 328 2.65 -12.63 9.32
C ARG A 328 2.75 -13.70 10.40
N ILE A 329 1.82 -14.65 10.42
CA ILE A 329 1.86 -15.82 11.28
C ILE A 329 1.89 -17.07 10.40
N SER A 330 2.78 -18.00 10.74
CA SER A 330 2.92 -19.26 10.00
C SER A 330 2.39 -20.41 10.85
N LEU A 331 1.43 -21.14 10.29
CA LEU A 331 0.80 -22.29 10.94
C LEU A 331 1.72 -23.52 10.86
N ASN A 332 1.68 -24.37 11.89
CA ASN A 332 2.29 -25.68 11.83
C ASN A 332 1.33 -26.72 11.20
N PHE A 333 1.86 -27.92 10.93
CA PHE A 333 1.09 -28.99 10.30
C PHE A 333 -0.13 -29.46 11.13
N ALA A 334 -0.02 -29.43 12.47
CA ALA A 334 -1.12 -29.80 13.35
C ALA A 334 -2.29 -28.80 13.23
N ALA A 335 -2.01 -27.50 13.19
CA ALA A 335 -3.02 -26.47 12.98
C ALA A 335 -3.72 -26.62 11.62
N GLN A 336 -2.94 -26.92 10.56
CA GLN A 336 -3.49 -27.17 9.22
C GLN A 336 -4.40 -28.39 9.20
N SER A 337 -3.99 -29.48 9.85
CA SER A 337 -4.78 -30.72 9.96
C SER A 337 -6.08 -30.53 10.77
N GLU A 338 -6.05 -29.66 11.79
CA GLU A 338 -7.22 -29.26 12.58
C GLU A 338 -8.13 -28.23 11.85
N GLY A 339 -7.75 -27.80 10.63
CA GLY A 339 -8.50 -26.78 9.87
C GLY A 339 -8.46 -25.38 10.47
N VAL A 340 -7.48 -25.09 11.34
CA VAL A 340 -7.31 -23.79 11.98
C VAL A 340 -6.77 -22.79 10.96
N THR A 341 -7.41 -21.62 10.86
CA THR A 341 -6.97 -20.56 9.94
C THR A 341 -6.22 -19.45 10.67
N PRO A 342 -5.36 -18.67 9.98
CA PRO A 342 -4.72 -17.50 10.57
C PRO A 342 -5.74 -16.50 11.14
N ASP A 343 -6.86 -16.28 10.44
CA ASP A 343 -7.93 -15.40 10.90
C ASP A 343 -8.59 -15.88 12.20
N ALA A 344 -8.79 -17.20 12.36
CA ALA A 344 -9.31 -17.77 13.60
C ALA A 344 -8.35 -17.54 14.78
N ILE A 345 -7.03 -17.67 14.56
CA ILE A 345 -6.02 -17.40 15.57
C ILE A 345 -6.00 -15.92 15.95
N VAL A 346 -6.00 -15.01 14.96
CA VAL A 346 -6.00 -13.56 15.23
C VAL A 346 -7.27 -13.14 15.97
N LYS A 347 -8.44 -13.68 15.59
CA LYS A 347 -9.69 -13.44 16.31
C LYS A 347 -9.59 -13.88 17.77
N LYS A 348 -9.08 -15.10 18.01
CA LYS A 348 -8.89 -15.63 19.37
C LYS A 348 -7.90 -14.80 20.20
N ILE A 349 -6.84 -14.29 19.57
CA ILE A 349 -5.89 -13.36 20.21
C ILE A 349 -6.61 -12.07 20.65
N LEU A 350 -7.39 -11.46 19.77
CA LEU A 350 -8.14 -10.22 20.05
C LEU A 350 -9.21 -10.41 21.14
N GLU A 351 -9.80 -11.60 21.24
CA GLU A 351 -10.75 -11.96 22.31
C GLU A 351 -10.03 -12.21 23.65
N THR A 352 -8.84 -12.79 23.62
CA THR A 352 -8.07 -13.15 24.83
C THR A 352 -7.37 -11.94 25.45
N ILE A 353 -6.93 -10.97 24.63
CA ILE A 353 -6.20 -9.80 25.10
C ILE A 353 -7.19 -8.64 25.26
N PRO A 354 -7.56 -8.29 26.52
CA PRO A 354 -8.57 -7.26 26.77
C PRO A 354 -8.11 -5.90 26.26
N ARG A 355 -9.06 -5.15 25.70
CA ARG A 355 -8.86 -3.77 25.22
C ARG A 355 -8.76 -2.76 26.36
N ASP A 356 -9.43 -3.04 27.49
CA ASP A 356 -9.72 -2.05 28.53
C ASP A 356 -8.90 -2.18 29.82
N LYS A 357 -7.99 -3.15 29.93
CA LYS A 357 -7.13 -3.25 31.11
C LYS A 357 -5.90 -2.35 30.94
N LYS A 358 -5.65 -1.48 31.93
CA LYS A 358 -4.29 -0.96 32.16
C LYS A 358 -3.38 -2.17 32.35
N LEU A 359 -2.30 -2.20 31.59
CA LEU A 359 -1.25 -3.20 31.79
C LEU A 359 -0.53 -2.79 33.08
N ASP A 360 -0.81 -3.54 34.15
CA ASP A 360 0.01 -3.53 35.37
C ASP A 360 1.27 -4.39 35.17
#